data_AF-A0A0M4PML2-F1
#
_entry.id   AF-A0A0M4PML2-F1
#
_cell.length_a   1.000
_cell.length_b   1.000
_cell.length_c   1.000
_cell.angle_alpha   90.00
_cell.angle_beta   90.00
_cell.angle_gamma   90.00
#
_symmetry.space_group_name_H-M   'P 1'
#
loop_
_entity.id
_entity.type
_entity.pdbx_description
1 polymer ?
#
loop_
_entity_poly.entity_id
_entity_poly.type
_entity_poly.pdbx_seq_one_letter_code
_entity_poly.pdbx_strand_id
1 'polypeptide(L)'
;MIQKVVNSLKLDRPLRYYAFLYLLVILLTYAGNFFFYQSVGAKEWASIGNHIESANKYASLCIKLTKGNTNKCIEEVEEFAKNTSDYYGYKVLIDGKEITDSRRYPDEREPIVRSGHLSSLNTSIEITRNSVPNIWYSVWRSATFSASEIINKIQDGKSNEEIERFITRTAMWRSFPHLSFLFLVFFASGFMRRSIIAQKELINELEELEAIELEELENEFDNKSND
;
A
#
# COMPACT_ATOMS: atom_id res chain seq x y z
N MET A 1 -22.92 0.24 17.15
CA MET A 1 -22.54 1.65 16.92
C MET A 1 -22.73 2.05 15.45
N ILE A 2 -22.17 1.29 14.49
CA ILE A 2 -22.31 1.54 13.04
C ILE A 2 -23.78 1.57 12.57
N GLN A 3 -24.61 0.63 13.02
CA GLN A 3 -26.03 0.57 12.65
C GLN A 3 -26.85 1.79 13.11
N LYS A 4 -26.50 2.40 14.25
CA LYS A 4 -27.14 3.65 14.73
C LYS A 4 -26.75 4.85 13.86
N VAL A 5 -25.48 4.95 13.44
CA VAL A 5 -25.00 6.00 12.55
C VAL A 5 -25.63 5.88 11.16
N VAL A 6 -25.69 4.67 10.61
CA VAL A 6 -26.30 4.38 9.30
C VAL A 6 -27.80 4.69 9.29
N ASN A 7 -28.52 4.36 10.36
CA ASN A 7 -29.96 4.67 10.48
C ASN A 7 -30.22 6.17 10.72
N SER A 8 -29.29 6.88 11.40
CA SER A 8 -29.38 8.33 11.62
C SER A 8 -29.23 9.14 10.32
N LEU A 9 -28.49 8.61 9.34
CA LEU A 9 -28.23 9.28 8.06
C LEU A 9 -29.35 9.11 7.02
N LYS A 10 -30.45 8.39 7.35
CA LYS A 10 -31.56 8.06 6.44
C LYS A 10 -31.10 7.56 5.06
N LEU A 11 -30.03 6.76 5.04
CA LEU A 11 -29.47 6.28 3.78
C LEU A 11 -30.36 5.21 3.16
N ASP A 12 -30.79 5.45 1.92
CA ASP A 12 -31.53 4.46 1.14
C ASP A 12 -30.72 3.15 1.02
N ARG A 13 -31.44 2.03 0.89
CA ARG A 13 -30.86 0.68 0.76
C ARG A 13 -29.74 0.60 -0.31
N PRO A 14 -29.87 1.18 -1.52
CA PRO A 14 -28.77 1.22 -2.50
C PRO A 14 -27.55 2.00 -1.99
N LEU A 15 -27.74 3.15 -1.34
CA LEU A 15 -26.61 3.95 -0.87
C LEU A 15 -25.84 3.24 0.25
N ARG A 16 -26.55 2.56 1.16
CA ARG A 16 -25.92 1.72 2.20
C ARG A 16 -25.09 0.58 1.60
N TYR A 17 -25.59 -0.04 0.54
CA TYR A 17 -24.86 -1.10 -0.17
C TYR A 17 -23.56 -0.59 -0.78
N TYR A 18 -23.61 0.52 -1.52
CA TYR A 18 -22.41 1.08 -2.14
C TYR A 18 -21.41 1.64 -1.11
N ALA A 19 -21.90 2.23 -0.01
CA ALA A 19 -21.03 2.65 1.08
C ALA A 19 -20.28 1.46 1.72
N PHE A 20 -20.96 0.31 1.88
CA PHE A 20 -20.31 -0.91 2.36
C PHE A 20 -19.26 -1.42 1.37
N LEU A 21 -19.58 -1.48 0.07
CA LEU A 21 -18.61 -1.87 -0.96
C LEU A 21 -17.40 -0.94 -0.97
N TYR A 22 -17.60 0.36 -0.87
CA TYR A 22 -16.50 1.33 -0.83
C TYR A 22 -15.63 1.17 0.42
N LEU A 23 -16.24 0.90 1.58
CA LEU A 23 -15.49 0.58 2.79
C LEU A 23 -14.63 -0.67 2.60
N LEU A 24 -15.15 -1.71 1.95
CA LEU A 24 -14.37 -2.89 1.59
C LEU A 24 -13.18 -2.54 0.69
N VAL A 25 -13.36 -1.64 -0.30
CA VAL A 25 -12.26 -1.15 -1.16
C VAL A 25 -11.19 -0.45 -0.32
N ILE A 26 -11.57 0.40 0.64
CA ILE A 26 -10.61 1.06 1.55
C ILE A 26 -9.82 0.02 2.35
N LEU A 27 -10.49 -0.99 2.90
CA LEU A 27 -9.82 -2.05 3.67
C LEU A 27 -8.85 -2.88 2.81
N LEU A 28 -9.24 -3.23 1.59
CA LEU A 28 -8.37 -3.93 0.65
C LEU A 28 -7.17 -3.07 0.25
N THR A 29 -7.39 -1.77 0.02
CA THR A 29 -6.31 -0.81 -0.25
C THR A 29 -5.35 -0.72 0.92
N TYR A 30 -5.86 -0.66 2.15
CA TYR A 30 -5.05 -0.66 3.36
C TYR A 30 -4.21 -1.92 3.48
N ALA A 31 -4.82 -3.11 3.33
CA ALA A 31 -4.10 -4.38 3.39
C ALA A 31 -3.02 -4.47 2.30
N GLY A 32 -3.35 -4.09 1.06
CA GLY A 32 -2.39 -4.07 -0.06
C GLY A 32 -1.21 -3.14 0.21
N ASN A 33 -1.46 -1.91 0.66
CA ASN A 33 -0.41 -0.96 1.00
C ASN A 33 0.43 -1.45 2.20
N PHE A 34 -0.20 -2.02 3.23
CA PHE A 34 0.48 -2.58 4.41
C PHE A 34 1.50 -3.65 4.00
N PHE A 35 1.06 -4.67 3.24
CA PHE A 35 1.97 -5.75 2.82
C PHE A 35 3.06 -5.27 1.86
N PHE A 36 2.74 -4.34 0.95
CA PHE A 36 3.73 -3.74 0.06
C PHE A 36 4.83 -3.04 0.86
N TYR A 37 4.46 -2.15 1.79
CA TYR A 37 5.43 -1.40 2.57
C TYR A 37 6.15 -2.23 3.62
N GLN A 38 5.54 -3.31 4.13
CA GLN A 38 6.25 -4.30 4.96
C GLN A 38 7.39 -4.96 4.16
N SER A 39 7.12 -5.35 2.91
CA SER A 39 8.16 -5.89 2.02
C SER A 39 9.25 -4.84 1.70
N VAL A 40 8.88 -3.58 1.46
CA VAL A 40 9.86 -2.50 1.27
C VAL A 40 10.72 -2.36 2.52
N GLY A 41 10.12 -2.28 3.71
CA GLY A 41 10.84 -2.15 4.97
C GLY A 41 11.87 -3.27 5.19
N ALA A 42 11.50 -4.53 4.90
CA ALA A 42 12.41 -5.67 4.99
C ALA A 42 13.59 -5.57 4.00
N LYS A 43 13.34 -5.15 2.75
CA LYS A 43 14.39 -4.95 1.74
C LYS A 43 15.35 -3.83 2.15
N GLU A 44 14.82 -2.72 2.64
CA GLU A 44 15.60 -1.57 3.10
C GLU A 44 16.45 -1.94 4.32
N TRP A 45 15.90 -2.67 5.29
CA TRP A 45 16.63 -3.18 6.45
C TRP A 45 17.83 -4.06 6.06
N ALA A 46 17.64 -4.94 5.08
CA ALA A 46 18.70 -5.78 4.55
C ALA A 46 19.74 -4.95 3.78
N SER A 47 19.31 -4.00 2.95
CA SER A 47 20.19 -3.09 2.21
C SER A 47 21.10 -2.28 3.15
N ILE A 48 20.54 -1.74 4.24
CA ILE A 48 21.32 -1.03 5.26
C ILE A 48 22.37 -1.97 5.88
N GLY A 49 21.98 -3.21 6.22
CA GLY A 49 22.92 -4.21 6.74
C GLY A 49 24.10 -4.48 5.82
N ASN A 50 23.83 -4.67 4.54
CA ASN A 50 24.86 -4.91 3.52
C ASN A 50 25.79 -3.70 3.37
N HIS A 51 25.25 -2.48 3.52
CA HIS A 51 26.05 -1.27 3.47
C HIS A 51 26.99 -1.17 4.68
N ILE A 52 26.49 -1.45 5.89
CA ILE A 52 27.32 -1.53 7.11
C ILE A 52 28.42 -2.59 6.96
N GLU A 53 28.10 -3.77 6.44
CA GLU A 53 29.10 -4.82 6.20
C GLU A 53 30.16 -4.38 5.18
N SER A 54 29.75 -3.68 4.13
CA SER A 54 30.66 -3.12 3.12
C SER A 54 31.59 -2.06 3.72
N ALA A 55 31.05 -1.15 4.54
CA ALA A 55 31.84 -0.17 5.27
C ALA A 55 32.84 -0.84 6.22
N ASN A 56 32.46 -1.92 6.91
CA ASN A 56 33.36 -2.67 7.79
C ASN A 56 34.49 -3.36 7.01
N LYS A 57 34.19 -3.95 5.85
CA LYS A 57 35.21 -4.53 4.95
C LYS A 57 36.16 -3.46 4.41
N TYR A 58 35.63 -2.31 4.00
CA TYR A 58 36.41 -1.17 3.53
C TYR A 58 37.33 -0.62 4.63
N ALA A 59 36.80 -0.44 5.84
CA ALA A 59 37.56 -0.05 7.03
C ALA A 59 38.74 -1.00 7.32
N SER A 60 38.49 -2.31 7.25
CA SER A 60 39.53 -3.34 7.44
C SER A 60 40.61 -3.28 6.35
N LEU A 61 40.21 -3.09 5.10
CA LEU A 61 41.14 -2.94 3.98
C LEU A 61 42.00 -1.69 4.13
N CYS A 62 41.39 -0.56 4.49
CA CYS A 62 42.10 0.70 4.68
C CYS A 62 43.17 0.55 5.76
N ILE A 63 42.84 -0.02 6.93
CA ILE A 63 43.81 -0.22 8.02
C ILE A 63 45.01 -1.07 7.57
N LYS A 64 44.76 -2.12 6.78
CA LYS A 64 45.84 -2.94 6.21
C LYS A 64 46.74 -2.14 5.25
N LEU A 65 46.15 -1.29 4.40
CA LEU A 65 46.88 -0.49 3.41
C LEU A 65 47.63 0.69 4.03
N THR A 66 47.08 1.31 5.07
CA THR A 66 47.68 2.47 5.74
C THR A 66 48.63 2.11 6.88
N LYS A 67 48.93 0.81 7.07
CA LYS A 67 49.75 0.28 8.16
C LYS A 67 49.23 0.68 9.55
N GLY A 68 47.91 0.72 9.73
CA GLY A 68 47.27 1.02 11.00
C GLY A 68 46.95 2.49 11.28
N ASN A 69 47.00 3.38 10.28
CA ASN A 69 46.57 4.77 10.48
C ASN A 69 45.03 4.85 10.53
N THR A 70 44.49 4.88 11.75
CA THR A 70 43.05 4.92 12.04
C THR A 70 42.39 6.21 11.58
N ASN A 71 43.00 7.38 11.82
CA ASN A 71 42.40 8.68 11.50
C ASN A 71 42.15 8.83 10.01
N LYS A 72 43.15 8.46 9.19
CA LYS A 72 42.98 8.47 7.73
C LYS A 72 41.86 7.52 7.29
N CYS A 73 41.75 6.35 7.91
CA CYS A 73 40.72 5.38 7.54
C CYS A 73 39.31 5.78 8.00
N ILE A 74 39.18 6.53 9.09
CA ILE A 74 37.90 7.12 9.48
C ILE A 74 37.45 8.13 8.42
N GLU A 75 38.32 9.03 7.97
CA GLU A 75 38.00 10.01 6.91
C GLU A 75 37.56 9.32 5.61
N GLU A 76 38.27 8.28 5.18
CA GLU A 76 37.96 7.49 3.99
C GLU A 76 36.60 6.76 4.11
N VAL A 77 36.27 6.24 5.31
CA VAL A 77 34.97 5.60 5.56
C VAL A 77 33.85 6.65 5.61
N GLU A 78 34.10 7.82 6.20
CA GLU A 78 33.16 8.94 6.16
C GLU A 78 32.86 9.35 4.70
N GLU A 79 33.88 9.40 3.84
CA GLU A 79 33.71 9.72 2.42
C GLU A 79 32.97 8.63 1.65
N PHE A 80 33.28 7.35 1.88
CA PHE A 80 32.53 6.22 1.33
C PHE A 80 31.04 6.30 1.71
N ALA A 81 30.74 6.62 2.97
CA ALA A 81 29.38 6.76 3.46
C ALA A 81 28.63 7.94 2.81
N LYS A 82 29.31 9.03 2.46
CA LYS A 82 28.70 10.20 1.77
C LYS A 82 28.30 9.91 0.33
N ASN A 83 29.04 9.06 -0.37
CA ASN A 83 28.91 8.86 -1.81
C ASN A 83 27.94 7.74 -2.22
N THR A 84 27.15 7.20 -1.29
CA THR A 84 26.12 6.24 -1.64
C THR A 84 24.96 7.02 -2.28
N SER A 85 24.40 6.53 -3.39
CA SER A 85 23.18 7.13 -3.96
C SER A 85 22.04 6.15 -3.82
N ASP A 86 20.91 6.63 -3.31
CA ASP A 86 19.69 5.83 -3.16
C ASP A 86 18.45 6.70 -3.36
N TYR A 87 17.36 6.12 -3.85
CA TYR A 87 16.13 6.82 -4.21
C TYR A 87 15.44 7.50 -3.01
N TYR A 88 15.49 6.86 -1.84
CA TYR A 88 14.91 7.41 -0.60
C TYR A 88 15.90 8.27 0.19
N GLY A 89 17.19 8.22 -0.17
CA GLY A 89 18.29 8.79 0.60
C GLY A 89 18.49 8.09 1.94
N TYR A 90 19.50 8.54 2.68
CA TYR A 90 19.87 7.95 3.96
C TYR A 90 20.54 9.01 4.85
N LYS A 91 20.47 8.77 6.16
CA LYS A 91 21.24 9.48 7.16
C LYS A 91 22.28 8.53 7.72
N VAL A 92 23.55 8.91 7.71
CA VAL A 92 24.63 8.14 8.35
C VAL A 92 25.18 8.92 9.53
N LEU A 93 25.24 8.24 10.67
CA LEU A 93 25.96 8.67 11.85
C LEU A 93 27.17 7.74 12.05
N ILE A 94 28.34 8.30 12.33
CA ILE A 94 29.52 7.56 12.76
C ILE A 94 29.93 8.11 14.12
N ASP A 95 29.96 7.25 15.15
CA ASP A 95 30.12 7.69 16.57
C ASP A 95 29.19 8.83 16.98
N GLY A 96 27.94 8.76 16.51
CA GLY A 96 26.92 9.78 16.77
C GLY A 96 27.10 11.10 16.01
N LYS A 97 28.21 11.30 15.29
CA LYS A 97 28.42 12.45 14.42
C LYS A 97 27.69 12.24 13.09
N GLU A 98 26.88 13.22 12.70
CA GLU A 98 26.23 13.21 11.39
C GLU A 98 27.25 13.41 10.28
N ILE A 99 27.31 12.43 9.38
CA ILE A 99 28.21 12.45 8.22
C ILE A 99 27.47 12.96 6.99
N THR A 100 26.22 12.56 6.84
CA THR A 100 25.30 13.03 5.80
C THR A 100 23.85 12.75 6.20
N ASP A 101 22.94 13.61 5.74
CA ASP A 101 21.50 13.36 5.71
C ASP A 101 20.96 13.74 4.33
N SER A 102 20.76 12.72 3.49
CA SER A 102 20.20 12.85 2.14
C SER A 102 18.74 12.38 2.07
N ARG A 103 18.11 12.10 3.22
CA ARG A 103 16.77 11.51 3.26
C ARG A 103 15.75 12.42 2.60
N ARG A 104 14.95 11.84 1.70
CA ARG A 104 13.93 12.58 0.94
C ARG A 104 12.69 12.96 1.78
N TYR A 105 12.41 12.21 2.83
CA TYR A 105 11.21 12.37 3.68
C TYR A 105 11.55 12.28 5.17
N PRO A 106 12.39 13.20 5.70
CA PRO A 106 12.95 13.08 7.05
C PRO A 106 11.88 13.10 8.16
N ASP A 107 10.76 13.81 7.94
CA ASP A 107 9.75 14.04 8.99
C ASP A 107 8.39 13.36 8.71
N GLU A 108 8.17 12.86 7.49
CA GLU A 108 6.85 12.33 7.07
C GLU A 108 6.70 10.80 7.21
N ARG A 109 7.80 10.10 7.46
CA ARG A 109 7.88 8.64 7.28
C ARG A 109 8.58 7.96 8.46
N GLU A 110 8.22 6.71 8.69
CA GLU A 110 8.79 5.92 9.79
C GLU A 110 10.27 5.64 9.53
N PRO A 111 11.16 5.92 10.51
CA PRO A 111 12.58 5.67 10.36
C PRO A 111 12.88 4.18 10.51
N ILE A 112 13.62 3.65 9.55
CA ILE A 112 14.24 2.34 9.57
C ILE A 112 15.69 2.56 9.97
N VAL A 113 16.01 2.29 11.25
CA VAL A 113 17.32 2.54 11.84
C VAL A 113 18.03 1.23 12.09
N ARG A 114 19.26 1.10 11.59
CA ARG A 114 20.12 -0.03 11.93
C ARG A 114 21.51 0.46 12.27
N SER A 115 22.01 -0.02 13.40
CA SER A 115 23.34 0.28 13.90
C SER A 115 24.27 -0.93 13.73
N GLY A 116 25.56 -0.66 13.60
CA GLY A 116 26.60 -1.66 13.44
C GLY A 116 27.93 -1.16 13.98
N HIS A 117 28.93 -2.05 13.98
CA HIS A 117 30.24 -1.75 14.51
C HIS A 117 31.33 -2.01 13.47
N LEU A 118 32.17 -1.02 13.23
CA LEU A 118 33.32 -1.08 12.35
C LEU A 118 34.52 -1.57 13.16
N SER A 119 34.69 -2.89 13.26
CA SER A 119 35.60 -3.52 14.23
C SER A 119 37.06 -3.10 14.06
N SER A 120 37.49 -2.83 12.82
CA SER A 120 38.88 -2.43 12.54
C SER A 120 39.22 -1.00 12.94
N LEU A 121 38.21 -0.15 13.15
CA LEU A 121 38.36 1.25 13.57
C LEU A 121 37.85 1.51 14.99
N ASN A 122 37.24 0.49 15.62
CA ASN A 122 36.54 0.60 16.89
C ASN A 122 35.49 1.74 16.90
N THR A 123 34.72 1.84 15.82
CA THR A 123 33.79 2.94 15.58
C THR A 123 32.38 2.39 15.39
N SER A 124 31.36 3.09 15.86
CA SER A 124 29.96 2.77 15.57
C SER A 124 29.50 3.42 14.27
N ILE A 125 28.63 2.74 13.54
CA ILE A 125 27.95 3.29 12.37
C ILE A 125 26.45 3.06 12.53
N GLU A 126 25.66 4.09 12.31
CA GLU A 126 24.21 4.01 12.29
C GLU A 126 23.70 4.58 10.99
N ILE A 127 22.77 3.87 10.37
CA ILE A 127 22.17 4.30 9.12
C ILE A 127 20.66 4.28 9.30
N THR A 128 20.06 5.42 8.98
CA THR A 128 18.61 5.63 9.03
C THR A 128 18.07 5.89 7.63
N ARG A 129 16.95 5.23 7.30
CA ARG A 129 16.18 5.48 6.08
C ARG A 129 14.72 5.76 6.39
N ASN A 130 14.06 6.54 5.55
CA ASN A 130 12.67 6.93 5.71
C ASN A 130 11.85 6.44 4.51
N SER A 131 11.86 5.13 4.27
CA SER A 131 11.29 4.54 3.05
C SER A 131 9.80 4.21 3.18
N VAL A 132 9.31 3.94 4.40
CA VAL A 132 7.93 3.50 4.67
C VAL A 132 7.05 4.67 5.16
N PRO A 133 5.99 5.05 4.42
CA PRO A 133 5.06 6.08 4.86
C PRO A 133 4.03 5.55 5.86
N ASN A 134 3.34 6.47 6.53
CA ASN A 134 2.13 6.12 7.26
C ASN A 134 1.10 5.48 6.30
N ILE A 135 0.65 4.26 6.64
CA ILE A 135 -0.21 3.46 5.75
C ILE A 135 -1.56 4.13 5.52
N TRP A 136 -2.18 4.72 6.54
CA TRP A 136 -3.46 5.43 6.38
C TRP A 136 -3.33 6.63 5.47
N TYR A 137 -2.25 7.37 5.61
CA TYR A 137 -1.97 8.50 4.74
C TYR A 137 -1.71 8.07 3.29
N SER A 138 -1.04 6.93 3.10
CA SER A 138 -0.88 6.30 1.79
C SER A 138 -2.24 5.90 1.18
N VAL A 139 -3.12 5.26 1.96
CA VAL A 139 -4.49 4.91 1.54
C VAL A 139 -5.28 6.15 1.14
N TRP A 140 -5.21 7.21 1.95
CA TRP A 140 -5.85 8.49 1.64
C TRP A 140 -5.35 9.05 0.30
N ARG A 141 -4.03 9.15 0.10
CA ARG A 141 -3.44 9.63 -1.16
C ARG A 141 -3.85 8.75 -2.36
N SER A 142 -4.00 7.44 -2.18
CA SER A 142 -4.48 6.53 -3.23
C SER A 142 -5.97 6.73 -3.53
N ALA A 143 -6.81 6.91 -2.51
CA ALA A 143 -8.25 7.11 -2.67
C ALA A 143 -8.59 8.48 -3.30
N THR A 144 -7.80 9.51 -2.99
CA THR A 144 -8.02 10.87 -3.48
C THR A 144 -7.17 11.24 -4.68
N PHE A 145 -6.49 10.29 -5.33
CA PHE A 145 -5.59 10.59 -6.46
C PHE A 145 -4.53 11.65 -6.15
N SER A 146 -4.05 11.68 -4.91
CA SER A 146 -3.11 12.69 -4.42
C SER A 146 -3.59 14.14 -4.66
N ALA A 147 -4.91 14.38 -4.65
CA ALA A 147 -5.51 15.69 -4.89
C ALA A 147 -4.88 16.80 -4.05
N SER A 148 -4.56 16.56 -2.77
CA SER A 148 -3.89 17.55 -1.92
C SER A 148 -2.51 17.95 -2.46
N GLU A 149 -1.73 17.00 -2.97
CA GLU A 149 -0.41 17.30 -3.57
C GLU A 149 -0.56 18.06 -4.89
N ILE A 150 -1.60 17.76 -5.67
CA ILE A 150 -1.90 18.47 -6.92
C ILE A 150 -2.29 19.91 -6.62
N ILE A 151 -3.19 20.13 -5.64
CA ILE A 151 -3.62 21.45 -5.20
C ILE A 151 -2.42 22.28 -4.71
N ASN A 152 -1.55 21.68 -3.88
CA ASN A 152 -0.35 22.36 -3.41
C ASN A 152 0.57 22.77 -4.57
N LYS A 153 0.78 21.88 -5.55
CA LYS A 153 1.60 22.21 -6.75
C LYS A 153 1.01 23.36 -7.57
N ILE A 154 -0.31 23.44 -7.68
CA ILE A 154 -0.99 24.55 -8.34
C ILE A 154 -0.77 25.85 -7.55
N GLN A 155 -0.92 25.80 -6.22
CA GLN A 155 -0.69 26.94 -5.34
C GLN A 155 0.77 27.43 -5.35
N ASP A 156 1.72 26.50 -5.48
CA ASP A 156 3.15 26.79 -5.60
C ASP A 156 3.55 27.37 -6.98
N GLY A 157 2.60 27.55 -7.90
CA GLY A 157 2.84 28.10 -9.23
C GLY A 157 3.62 27.17 -10.16
N LYS A 158 3.56 25.84 -9.94
CA LYS A 158 4.19 24.87 -10.84
C LYS A 158 3.55 24.91 -12.22
N SER A 159 4.36 24.63 -13.26
CA SER A 159 3.85 24.64 -14.63
C SER A 159 2.85 23.50 -14.85
N ASN A 160 1.92 23.68 -15.79
CA ASN A 160 0.97 22.63 -16.16
C ASN A 160 1.67 21.33 -16.57
N GLU A 161 2.82 21.42 -17.24
CA GLU A 161 3.62 20.26 -17.63
C GLU A 161 4.20 19.51 -16.41
N GLU A 162 4.67 20.24 -15.39
CA GLU A 162 5.14 19.64 -14.14
C GLU A 162 4.01 18.93 -13.38
N ILE A 163 2.82 19.55 -13.36
CA ILE A 163 1.62 19.00 -12.73
C ILE A 163 1.16 17.74 -13.46
N GLU A 164 1.06 17.78 -14.79
CA GLU A 164 0.68 16.64 -15.62
C GLU A 164 1.68 15.48 -15.49
N ARG A 165 2.98 15.80 -15.49
CA ARG A 165 4.04 14.81 -15.25
C ARG A 165 3.92 14.16 -13.88
N PHE A 166 3.56 14.94 -12.85
CA PHE A 166 3.30 14.40 -11.52
C PHE A 166 2.06 13.49 -11.50
N ILE A 167 0.97 13.90 -12.14
CA ILE A 167 -0.27 13.12 -12.21
C ILE A 167 0.00 11.77 -12.88
N THR A 168 0.60 11.80 -14.06
CA THR A 168 0.85 10.61 -14.89
C THR A 168 1.92 9.68 -14.30
N ARG A 169 3.00 10.21 -13.73
CA ARG A 169 4.12 9.39 -13.23
C ARG A 169 4.02 9.01 -11.76
N THR A 170 3.26 9.76 -10.96
CA THR A 170 3.20 9.54 -9.50
C THR A 170 1.78 9.29 -9.01
N ALA A 171 0.86 10.24 -9.22
CA ALA A 171 -0.48 10.16 -8.63
C ALA A 171 -1.27 8.95 -9.15
N MET A 172 -1.24 8.71 -10.46
CA MET A 172 -1.95 7.60 -11.09
C MET A 172 -1.46 6.24 -10.59
N TRP A 173 -0.15 6.00 -10.60
CA TRP A 173 0.45 4.76 -10.12
C TRP A 173 0.21 4.52 -8.62
N ARG A 174 0.25 5.57 -7.81
CA ARG A 174 -0.07 5.48 -6.38
C ARG A 174 -1.54 5.09 -6.13
N SER A 175 -2.44 5.49 -7.03
CA SER A 175 -3.88 5.27 -6.90
C SER A 175 -4.35 3.98 -7.56
N PHE A 176 -3.50 3.36 -8.38
CA PHE A 176 -3.81 2.14 -9.11
C PHE A 176 -4.31 1.00 -8.21
N PRO A 177 -3.71 0.68 -7.04
CA PRO A 177 -4.25 -0.37 -6.17
C PRO A 177 -5.69 -0.10 -5.73
N HIS A 178 -6.00 1.14 -5.33
CA HIS A 178 -7.35 1.53 -4.94
C HIS A 178 -8.34 1.38 -6.10
N LEU A 179 -7.96 1.84 -7.29
CA LEU A 179 -8.74 1.68 -8.51
C LEU A 179 -8.97 0.21 -8.89
N SER A 180 -7.94 -0.63 -8.80
CA SER A 180 -8.04 -2.05 -9.09
C SER A 180 -9.01 -2.74 -8.13
N PHE A 181 -8.90 -2.47 -6.82
CA PHE A 181 -9.85 -3.02 -5.85
C PHE A 181 -11.26 -2.49 -6.04
N LEU A 182 -11.41 -1.22 -6.40
CA LEU A 182 -12.70 -0.65 -6.76
C LEU A 182 -13.31 -1.42 -7.93
N PHE A 183 -12.58 -1.58 -9.03
CA PHE A 183 -13.06 -2.34 -10.17
C PHE A 183 -13.42 -3.79 -9.80
N LEU A 184 -12.55 -4.49 -9.07
CA LEU A 184 -12.78 -5.88 -8.65
C LEU A 184 -14.01 -6.04 -7.76
N VAL A 185 -14.17 -5.18 -6.76
CA VAL A 185 -15.31 -5.24 -5.82
C VAL A 185 -16.62 -4.96 -6.55
N PHE A 186 -16.67 -3.94 -7.40
CA PHE A 186 -17.87 -3.61 -8.17
C PHE A 186 -18.18 -4.67 -9.24
N PHE A 187 -17.16 -5.24 -9.89
CA PHE A 187 -17.32 -6.32 -10.84
C PHE A 187 -17.88 -7.57 -10.14
N ALA A 188 -17.28 -8.02 -9.03
CA ALA A 188 -17.76 -9.15 -8.24
C ALA A 188 -19.18 -8.93 -7.72
N SER A 189 -19.49 -7.71 -7.24
CA SER A 189 -20.84 -7.29 -6.85
C SER A 189 -21.84 -7.42 -8.00
N GLY A 190 -21.48 -6.97 -9.20
CA GLY A 190 -22.32 -7.09 -10.39
C GLY A 190 -22.61 -8.55 -10.77
N PHE A 191 -21.59 -9.41 -10.71
CA PHE A 191 -21.75 -10.85 -10.95
C PHE A 191 -22.65 -11.51 -9.90
N MET A 192 -22.45 -11.22 -8.61
CA MET A 192 -23.31 -11.74 -7.55
C MET A 192 -24.75 -11.30 -7.73
N ARG A 193 -25.00 -10.04 -8.12
CA ARG A 193 -26.36 -9.55 -8.40
C ARG A 193 -27.01 -10.35 -9.52
N ARG A 194 -26.31 -10.58 -10.64
CA ARG A 194 -26.83 -11.37 -11.77
C ARG A 194 -27.10 -12.82 -11.36
N SER A 195 -26.19 -13.43 -10.59
CA SER A 195 -26.35 -14.79 -10.09
C SER A 195 -27.58 -14.93 -9.18
N ILE A 196 -27.83 -13.97 -8.28
CA ILE A 196 -29.02 -13.97 -7.41
C ILE A 196 -30.30 -13.81 -8.24
N ILE A 197 -30.29 -12.97 -9.28
CA ILE A 197 -31.45 -12.79 -10.17
C ILE A 197 -31.75 -14.11 -10.90
N ALA A 198 -30.74 -14.74 -11.50
CA ALA A 198 -30.90 -16.00 -12.20
C ALA A 198 -31.39 -17.13 -11.27
N GLN A 199 -30.91 -17.18 -10.03
CA GLN A 199 -31.42 -18.15 -9.04
C GLN A 199 -32.88 -17.92 -8.70
N LYS A 200 -33.33 -16.66 -8.61
CA LYS A 200 -34.74 -16.35 -8.37
C LYS A 200 -35.63 -16.70 -9.55
N GLU A 201 -35.19 -16.41 -10.77
CA GLU A 201 -35.90 -16.78 -12.00
C GLU A 201 -36.07 -18.31 -12.07
N LEU A 202 -35.00 -19.07 -11.80
CA LEU A 202 -35.06 -20.53 -11.79
C LEU A 202 -35.98 -21.10 -10.69
N ILE A 203 -35.97 -20.52 -9.48
CA ILE A 203 -36.90 -20.93 -8.41
C ILE A 203 -38.34 -20.65 -8.83
N ASN A 204 -38.62 -19.46 -9.38
CA ASN A 204 -39.97 -19.11 -9.82
C ASN A 204 -40.46 -20.02 -10.96
N GLU A 205 -39.60 -20.35 -11.93
CA GLU A 205 -39.95 -21.29 -13.02
C GLU A 205 -40.26 -22.69 -12.47
N LEU A 206 -39.49 -23.16 -11.48
CA LEU A 206 -39.75 -24.45 -10.82
C LEU A 206 -41.06 -24.46 -10.03
N GLU A 207 -41.36 -23.39 -9.29
CA GLU A 207 -42.62 -23.24 -8.55
C GLU A 207 -43.83 -23.19 -9.51
N GLU A 208 -43.69 -22.55 -10.67
CA GLU A 208 -44.74 -22.50 -11.70
C GLU A 208 -44.97 -23.89 -12.34
N LEU A 209 -43.89 -24.62 -12.64
CA LEU A 209 -43.97 -25.99 -13.15
C LEU A 209 -44.62 -26.96 -12.14
N GLU A 210 -44.26 -26.87 -10.87
CA GLU A 210 -44.85 -27.71 -9.81
C GLU A 210 -46.35 -27.41 -9.63
N ALA A 211 -46.75 -26.14 -9.73
CA ALA A 211 -48.16 -25.75 -9.67
C ALA A 211 -48.96 -26.31 -10.86
N ILE A 212 -48.40 -26.28 -12.07
CA ILE A 212 -49.03 -26.86 -13.27
C ILE A 212 -49.18 -28.38 -13.13
N GLU A 213 -48.14 -29.08 -12.67
CA GLU A 213 -48.17 -30.54 -12.50
C GLU A 213 -49.22 -30.97 -11.46
N LEU A 214 -49.35 -30.21 -10.36
CA LEU A 214 -50.41 -30.42 -9.36
C LEU A 214 -51.81 -30.21 -9.94
N GLU A 215 -52.00 -29.17 -10.75
CA GLU A 215 -53.28 -28.88 -11.40
C GLU A 215 -53.67 -29.96 -12.44
N GLU A 216 -52.70 -30.48 -13.20
CA GLU A 216 -52.93 -31.60 -14.13
C GLU A 216 -53.30 -32.90 -13.40
N LEU A 217 -52.65 -33.21 -12.28
CA LEU A 217 -52.97 -34.37 -11.45
C LEU A 217 -54.38 -34.28 -10.83
N GLU A 218 -54.77 -33.09 -10.36
CA GLU A 218 -56.11 -32.86 -9.80
C GLU A 218 -57.19 -33.06 -10.88
N ASN A 219 -56.97 -32.52 -12.08
CA ASN A 219 -57.87 -32.69 -13.22
C ASN A 219 -57.96 -34.16 -13.71
N GLU A 220 -56.88 -34.94 -13.64
CA GLU A 220 -56.91 -36.37 -14.00
C GLU A 220 -57.66 -37.21 -12.96
N PHE A 221 -57.56 -36.85 -11.67
CA PHE A 221 -58.32 -37.49 -10.59
C PHE A 221 -59.82 -37.22 -10.71
N ASP A 222 -60.21 -35.99 -11.02
CA ASP A 222 -61.62 -35.61 -11.17
C ASP A 222 -62.28 -36.30 -12.36
N ASN A 223 -61.56 -36.44 -13.49
CA ASN A 223 -62.07 -37.17 -14.66
C ASN A 223 -62.20 -38.68 -14.42
N LYS A 224 -61.33 -39.31 -13.61
CA LYS A 224 -61.46 -40.74 -13.23
C LYS A 224 -62.61 -41.01 -12.25
N SER A 225 -63.16 -39.99 -11.60
CA SER A 225 -64.28 -40.15 -10.65
C SER A 225 -65.68 -40.12 -11.30
N ASN A 226 -65.75 -39.77 -12.59
CA ASN A 226 -66.99 -39.58 -13.35
C ASN A 226 -67.31 -40.70 -14.36
N ASP A 227 -66.51 -41.78 -14.40
CA ASP A 227 -66.78 -43.04 -15.12
C ASP A 227 -67.15 -44.16 -14.14
#